data_AF-A0A7R9FSP7-F1
#
_entry.id   AF-A0A7R9FSP7-F1
#
_cell.length_a   1.000
_cell.length_b   1.000
_cell.length_c   1.000
_cell.angle_alpha   90.00
_cell.angle_beta   90.00
_cell.angle_gamma   90.00
#
_symmetry.space_group_name_H-M   'P 1'
#
loop_
_entity.id
_entity.type
_entity.pdbx_description
1 polymer ?
#
loop_
_entity_poly.entity_id
_entity_poly.type
_entity_poly.pdbx_seq_one_letter_code
_entity_poly.pdbx_strand_id
1 'polypeptide(L)' 'MWKAPRGCEVGLGEQEQDANAALSELDKGLRSTKVGEQCQAIVRFPRLFEKYPFPILINSAFLKLADVFRLG' A
#
# COMPACT_ATOMS: atom_id res chain seq x y z
N MET A 1 -7.16 37.31 -12.66
CA MET A 1 -6.76 36.09 -13.39
C MET A 1 -5.66 35.39 -12.60
N TRP A 2 -6.00 34.53 -11.64
CA TRP A 2 -4.98 33.71 -10.96
C TRP A 2 -4.74 32.47 -11.81
N LYS A 3 -3.59 32.39 -12.49
CA LYS A 3 -3.10 31.10 -12.97
C LYS A 3 -2.30 30.46 -11.83
N ALA A 4 -2.82 29.36 -11.30
CA ALA A 4 -2.07 28.50 -10.40
C ALA A 4 -0.84 27.94 -11.14
N PRO A 5 0.33 27.83 -10.49
CA PRO A 5 1.47 27.17 -11.10
C PRO A 5 1.13 25.69 -11.28
N ARG A 6 1.41 25.14 -12.47
CA ARG A 6 1.32 23.69 -12.73
C ARG A 6 2.38 23.00 -11.89
N GLY A 7 2.04 22.65 -10.66
CA GLY A 7 2.85 21.81 -9.80
C GLY A 7 2.89 20.41 -10.38
N CYS A 8 4.04 20.02 -10.94
CA CYS A 8 4.54 18.65 -11.00
C CYS A 8 3.50 17.51 -11.12
N GLU A 9 2.77 17.42 -12.24
CA GLU A 9 1.97 16.21 -12.54
C GLU A 9 2.86 14.99 -12.87
N VAL A 10 4.13 15.21 -13.19
CA VAL A 10 5.05 14.18 -13.70
C VAL A 10 5.49 13.14 -12.64
N GLY A 11 5.42 13.46 -11.34
CA GLY A 11 5.90 12.54 -10.28
C GLY A 11 4.82 11.73 -9.57
N LEU A 12 3.54 12.04 -9.77
CA LEU A 12 2.44 11.40 -9.03
C LEU A 12 2.14 10.00 -9.56
N GLY A 13 2.14 9.82 -10.89
CA GLY A 13 1.86 8.52 -11.51
C GLY A 13 2.93 7.46 -11.21
N GLU A 14 4.21 7.86 -11.17
CA GLU A 14 5.31 6.96 -10.83
C GLU A 14 5.25 6.50 -9.36
N GLN A 15 4.98 7.43 -8.43
CA GLN A 15 4.80 7.10 -7.01
C GLN A 15 3.59 6.20 -6.78
N GLU A 16 2.50 6.42 -7.50
CA GLU A 16 1.31 5.58 -7.43
C GLU A 16 1.60 4.17 -7.96
N GLN A 17 2.33 4.06 -9.08
CA GLN A 17 2.75 2.77 -9.63
C GLN A 17 3.67 2.02 -8.67
N ASP A 18 4.64 2.70 -8.06
CA ASP A 18 5.52 2.10 -7.05
C ASP A 18 4.76 1.66 -5.79
N ALA A 19 3.79 2.48 -5.34
CA ALA A 19 2.95 2.16 -4.19
C ALA A 19 2.07 0.92 -4.46
N ASN A 20 1.48 0.84 -5.66
CA ASN A 20 0.69 -0.30 -6.10
C ASN A 20 1.55 -1.58 -6.21
N ALA A 21 2.78 -1.47 -6.71
CA ALA A 21 3.71 -2.58 -6.75
C ALA A 21 4.07 -3.07 -5.34
N ALA A 22 4.39 -2.15 -4.42
CA ALA A 22 4.72 -2.46 -3.04
C ALA A 22 3.52 -3.12 -2.30
N LEU A 23 2.31 -2.60 -2.47
CA LEU A 23 1.11 -3.21 -1.89
C LEU A 23 0.82 -4.60 -2.48
N SER A 24 1.05 -4.80 -3.77
CA SER A 24 0.89 -6.09 -4.43
C SER A 24 1.88 -7.14 -3.92
N GLU A 25 3.11 -6.74 -3.58
CA GLU A 25 4.10 -7.62 -2.96
C GLU A 25 3.68 -8.06 -1.56
N LEU A 26 3.17 -7.12 -0.75
CA LEU A 26 2.64 -7.45 0.58
C LEU A 26 1.42 -8.37 0.50
N ASP A 27 0.51 -8.15 -0.46
CA ASP A 27 -0.65 -9.02 -0.68
C ASP A 27 -0.25 -10.47 -0.99
N LYS A 28 0.81 -10.68 -1.78
CA LYS A 28 1.36 -12.03 -2.01
C LYS A 28 1.82 -12.68 -0.71
N GLY A 29 2.49 -11.93 0.15
CA GLY A 29 2.93 -12.41 1.47
C GLY A 29 1.76 -12.75 2.39
N LEU A 30 0.70 -11.93 2.39
CA LEU A 30 -0.53 -12.19 3.14
C LEU A 30 -1.25 -13.48 2.69
N ARG A 31 -1.19 -13.80 1.39
CA ARG A 31 -1.79 -15.00 0.80
C ARG A 31 -0.92 -16.26 0.94
N SER A 32 0.28 -16.17 1.54
CA SER A 32 1.13 -17.33 1.77
C SER A 32 0.46 -18.35 2.68
N THR A 33 0.76 -19.63 2.49
CA THR A 33 0.32 -20.70 3.41
C THR A 33 1.19 -20.79 4.67
N LYS A 34 2.33 -20.09 4.70
CA LYS A 34 3.26 -20.09 5.83
C LYS A 34 2.98 -18.90 6.74
N VAL A 35 2.61 -19.18 7.98
CA VAL A 35 2.36 -18.15 9.02
C VAL A 35 3.55 -17.19 9.16
N GLY A 36 4.79 -17.68 9.09
CA GLY A 36 5.97 -16.82 9.17
C GLY A 36 6.05 -15.78 8.04
N GLU A 37 5.68 -16.14 6.81
CA GLU A 37 5.65 -15.21 5.67
C GLU A 37 4.50 -14.20 5.80
N GLN A 38 3.33 -14.65 6.27
CA GLN A 38 2.20 -13.76 6.57
C GLN A 38 2.58 -12.73 7.63
N CYS A 39 3.17 -13.16 8.75
CA CYS A 39 3.64 -12.26 9.81
C CYS A 39 4.66 -11.25 9.29
N GLN A 40 5.62 -11.70 8.47
CA GLN A 40 6.60 -10.80 7.84
C GLN A 40 5.96 -9.78 6.91
N ALA A 41 4.88 -10.12 6.20
CA ALA A 41 4.14 -9.17 5.39
C ALA A 41 3.38 -8.16 6.26
N ILE A 42 2.67 -8.62 7.29
CA ILE A 42 1.88 -7.78 8.20
C ILE A 42 2.74 -6.68 8.84
N VAL A 43 3.92 -7.02 9.37
CA VAL A 43 4.79 -6.05 10.05
C VAL A 43 5.40 -4.99 9.12
N ARG A 44 5.31 -5.17 7.79
CA ARG A 44 5.81 -4.20 6.79
C ARG A 44 4.79 -3.14 6.40
N PHE A 45 3.50 -3.33 6.70
CA PHE A 45 2.45 -2.34 6.39
C PHE A 45 2.68 -0.95 7.00
N PRO A 46 3.14 -0.80 8.27
CA PRO A 46 3.47 0.51 8.82
C PRO A 46 4.46 1.30 7.95
N ARG A 47 5.52 0.62 7.48
CA ARG A 47 6.52 1.24 6.58
C ARG A 47 5.94 1.61 5.22
N LEU A 48 4.97 0.85 4.71
CA LEU A 48 4.24 1.20 3.48
C LEU A 48 3.48 2.53 3.67
N PHE A 49 2.81 2.71 4.82
CA PHE A 49 2.03 3.91 5.11
C PHE A 49 2.89 5.15 5.35
N GLU A 50 4.04 4.99 6.01
CA GLU A 50 5.03 6.05 6.17
C GLU A 50 5.58 6.52 4.83
N LYS A 51 5.82 5.58 3.89
CA LYS A 51 6.36 5.90 2.56
C LYS A 51 5.31 6.47 1.62
N TYR A 52 4.07 6.01 1.72
CA TYR A 52 2.98 6.35 0.81
C TYR A 52 1.70 6.68 1.59
N PRO A 53 1.58 7.91 2.14
CA PRO A 53 0.45 8.31 2.98
C PRO A 53 -0.82 8.65 2.17
N PHE A 54 -1.08 7.91 1.09
CA PHE A 54 -2.22 8.14 0.22
C PHE A 54 -3.48 7.46 0.81
N PRO A 55 -4.60 8.17 0.97
CA PRO A 55 -5.82 7.60 1.55
C PRO A 55 -6.32 6.35 0.82
N ILE A 56 -6.19 6.33 -0.51
CA ILE A 56 -6.62 5.20 -1.35
C ILE A 56 -5.78 3.95 -1.06
N LEU A 57 -4.45 4.12 -0.93
CA LEU A 57 -3.54 3.02 -0.63
C LEU A 57 -3.79 2.47 0.78
N ILE A 58 -3.91 3.37 1.76
CA ILE A 58 -4.16 3.02 3.17
C ILE A 58 -5.46 2.24 3.30
N ASN A 59 -6.55 2.71 2.70
CA ASN A 59 -7.83 2.01 2.71
C ASN A 59 -7.71 0.63 2.04
N SER A 60 -7.06 0.56 0.87
CA SER A 60 -6.86 -0.69 0.14
C SER A 60 -6.03 -1.71 0.91
N ALA A 61 -5.04 -1.24 1.67
CA ALA A 61 -4.21 -2.05 2.55
C ALA A 61 -4.98 -2.58 3.76
N PHE A 62 -5.79 -1.74 4.41
CA PHE A 62 -6.65 -2.19 5.52
C PHE A 62 -7.69 -3.21 5.08
N LEU A 63 -8.27 -3.09 3.89
CA LEU A 63 -9.18 -4.11 3.35
C LEU A 63 -8.49 -5.48 3.20
N LYS A 64 -7.24 -5.50 2.70
CA LYS A 64 -6.44 -6.74 2.59
C LYS A 64 -6.08 -7.33 3.95
N LEU A 65 -5.70 -6.49 4.91
CA LEU A 65 -5.45 -6.94 6.28
C LEU A 65 -6.73 -7.51 6.92
N ALA A 66 -7.87 -6.84 6.73
CA ALA A 66 -9.15 -7.30 7.23
C ALA A 66 -9.52 -8.68 6.69
N ASP A 67 -9.26 -8.97 5.41
CA ASP A 67 -9.49 -10.29 4.83
C ASP A 67 -8.66 -11.38 5.50
N VAL A 68 -7.41 -11.08 5.89
CA VAL A 68 -6.55 -12.02 6.64
C VAL A 68 -7.09 -12.27 8.05
N PHE A 69 -7.55 -11.22 8.74
CA PHE A 69 -8.06 -11.34 10.10
C PHE A 69 -9.50 -11.87 10.18
N ARG A 70 -10.30 -11.76 9.11
CA ARG A 70 -11.70 -12.22 9.08
C ARG A 70 -11.83 -13.74 9.25
N LEU A 71 -10.86 -14.49 8.77
CA LEU A 71 -10.82 -15.95 8.85
C LEU A 71 -10.03 -16.45 10.08
N GLY A 72 -9.60 -15.54 10.95
CA GLY A 72 -8.87 -15.84 12.19
C GLY A 72 -9.68 -16.68 13.16
#